data_AF-A0A7U3UT37-F1
#
_entry.id   AF-A0A7U3UT37-F1
#
_cell.length_a   1.000
_cell.length_b   1.000
_cell.length_c   1.000
_cell.angle_alpha   90.00
_cell.angle_beta   90.00
_cell.angle_gamma   90.00
#
_symmetry.space_group_name_H-M   'P 1'
#
loop_
_entity.id
_entity.type
_entity.pdbx_description
1 polymer ?
#
loop_
_entity_poly.entity_id
_entity_poly.type
_entity_poly.pdbx_seq_one_letter_code
_entity_poly.pdbx_strand_id
1 'polypeptide(L)' 'MRLGAGTGTTTGEPRRDRRRSPTHDGPHAIAAFDPWRSSILLVAGDKRDRCNEWYEEAIPLAEHRYTAYLKSRAEEEDPR' A
#
# COMPACT_ATOMS: atom_id res chain seq x y z
N MET A 1 -66.94 -10.79 18.86
CA MET A 1 -65.47 -10.98 18.79
C MET A 1 -64.92 -10.03 17.74
N ARG A 2 -64.10 -9.07 18.16
CA ARG A 2 -63.27 -8.24 17.27
C ARG A 2 -61.90 -8.91 17.15
N LEU A 3 -61.27 -8.81 15.99
CA LEU A 3 -59.91 -8.29 15.81
C LEU A 3 -59.57 -8.36 14.31
N GLY A 4 -59.40 -7.18 13.72
CA GLY A 4 -58.68 -7.03 12.45
C GLY A 4 -57.19 -7.04 12.72
N ALA A 5 -56.41 -7.59 11.79
CA ALA A 5 -54.96 -7.43 11.75
C ALA A 5 -54.62 -6.87 10.36
N GLY A 6 -54.14 -5.62 10.37
CA GLY A 6 -53.80 -4.85 9.18
C GLY A 6 -52.65 -5.48 8.41
N THR A 7 -52.82 -5.47 7.09
CA THR A 7 -51.76 -5.64 6.11
C THR A 7 -51.01 -4.31 5.95
N GLY A 8 -49.68 -4.36 5.83
CA GLY A 8 -48.84 -3.23 5.47
C GLY A 8 -47.49 -3.21 6.20
N THR A 9 -46.43 -3.89 5.75
CA THR A 9 -45.31 -3.29 4.98
C THR A 9 -44.94 -1.88 5.46
N THR A 10 -43.72 -1.51 5.87
CA THR A 10 -42.37 -2.04 5.71
C THR A 10 -41.52 -1.31 6.75
N THR A 11 -40.97 -2.00 7.75
CA THR A 11 -39.85 -1.43 8.52
C THR A 11 -38.64 -1.51 7.61
N GLY A 12 -38.34 -0.41 6.92
CA GLY A 12 -37.11 -0.29 6.15
C GLY A 12 -35.93 -0.44 7.10
N GLU A 13 -35.25 -1.57 7.05
CA GLU A 13 -33.94 -1.68 7.68
C GLU A 13 -33.04 -0.57 7.11
N PRO A 14 -32.26 0.13 7.95
CA PRO A 14 -31.24 1.03 7.43
C PRO A 14 -30.28 0.17 6.62
N ARG A 15 -30.30 0.34 5.28
CA ARG A 15 -29.27 -0.21 4.40
C ARG A 15 -27.95 0.23 5.02
N ARG A 16 -27.18 -0.73 5.55
CA ARG A 16 -25.82 -0.44 5.98
C ARG A 16 -25.13 0.16 4.76
N ASP A 17 -24.93 1.47 4.80
CA ASP A 17 -23.95 2.13 3.95
C ASP A 17 -22.65 1.44 4.31
N ARG A 18 -22.30 0.40 3.54
CA ARG A 18 -20.94 -0.10 3.47
C ARG A 18 -20.17 1.01 2.77
N ARG A 19 -19.97 2.12 3.48
CA ARG A 19 -18.96 3.11 3.17
C ARG A 19 -17.71 2.27 3.00
N ARG A 20 -17.28 2.13 1.76
CA ARG A 20 -16.07 1.38 1.43
C ARG A 20 -15.00 1.98 2.34
N SER A 21 -14.49 1.20 3.28
CA SER A 21 -13.35 1.62 4.10
C SER A 21 -12.28 2.14 3.13
N PRO A 22 -11.64 3.29 3.37
CA PRO A 22 -10.62 3.80 2.45
C PRO A 22 -9.54 2.72 2.35
N THR A 23 -9.53 2.01 1.22
CA THR A 23 -8.64 0.89 0.97
C THR A 23 -7.29 1.45 0.57
N HIS A 24 -6.35 1.57 1.51
CA HIS A 24 -4.89 1.58 1.27
C HIS A 24 -4.28 2.54 0.20
N ASP A 25 -5.01 3.57 -0.28
CA ASP A 25 -4.53 4.56 -1.27
C ASP A 25 -3.52 5.60 -0.71
N GLY A 26 -2.75 5.22 0.31
CA GLY A 26 -1.64 6.03 0.81
C GLY A 26 -0.41 5.90 -0.11
N PRO A 27 0.61 6.76 0.05
CA PRO A 27 1.90 6.57 -0.62
C PRO A 27 2.55 5.25 -0.17
N HIS A 28 3.18 4.55 -1.12
CA HIS A 28 3.93 3.31 -0.89
C HIS A 28 5.40 3.54 -1.16
N ALA A 29 6.24 2.85 -0.40
CA ALA A 29 7.67 2.96 -0.53
C ALA A 29 8.36 1.61 -0.30
N ILE A 30 9.45 1.40 -1.01
CA ILE A 30 10.43 0.34 -0.74
C ILE A 30 11.69 1.03 -0.21
N ALA A 31 12.14 0.59 0.95
CA ALA A 31 13.37 1.04 1.57
C ALA A 31 14.19 -0.16 2.04
N ALA A 32 15.50 0.02 2.15
CA ALA A 32 16.42 -0.97 2.69
C ALA A 32 17.31 -0.34 3.76
N PHE A 33 17.79 -1.18 4.68
CA PHE A 33 18.88 -0.81 5.58
C PHE A 33 20.19 -1.29 4.96
N ASP A 34 21.17 -0.41 4.88
CA ASP A 34 22.51 -0.80 4.46
C ASP A 34 23.34 -1.40 5.62
N PRO A 35 24.45 -2.09 5.29
CA PRO A 35 25.39 -2.59 6.30
C PRO A 35 26.01 -1.51 7.19
N TRP A 36 26.00 -0.24 6.77
CA TRP A 36 26.57 0.92 7.46
C TRP A 36 25.56 1.66 8.34
N ARG A 37 24.43 1.02 8.64
CA ARG A 37 23.39 1.50 9.57
C ARG A 37 22.63 2.74 9.08
N SER A 38 22.53 2.94 7.77
CA SER A 38 21.66 3.95 7.17
C SER A 38 20.40 3.32 6.56
N SER A 39 19.30 4.08 6.57
CA SER A 39 18.07 3.74 5.85
C SER A 39 18.07 4.44 4.49
N ILE A 40 17.71 3.69 3.45
CA ILE A 40 17.75 4.16 2.06
C ILE A 40 16.36 3.98 1.46
N LEU A 41 15.75 5.09 1.04
CA LEU A 41 14.53 5.07 0.25
C LEU A 41 14.88 4.71 -1.20
N LEU A 42 14.45 3.54 -1.66
CA LEU A 42 14.76 3.01 -2.99
C LEU A 42 13.69 3.37 -4.01
N VAL A 43 12.41 3.26 -3.65
CA VAL A 43 11.27 3.60 -4.50
C VAL A 43 10.19 4.25 -3.64
N ALA A 44 9.57 5.31 -4.15
CA ALA A 44 8.34 5.88 -3.61
C ALA A 44 7.33 6.01 -4.74
N GLY A 45 6.06 5.71 -4.47
CA GLY A 45 4.99 5.74 -5.46
C GLY A 45 3.61 5.80 -4.83
N ASP A 46 2.60 5.98 -5.67
CA ASP A 46 1.19 5.94 -5.26
C ASP A 46 0.58 4.62 -5.75
N LYS A 47 -0.23 3.99 -4.91
CA LYS A 47 -0.78 2.64 -5.13
C LYS A 47 -2.21 2.62 -5.63
N ARG A 48 -2.81 3.78 -5.94
CA ARG A 48 -4.20 3.90 -6.43
C ARG A 48 -4.57 2.75 -7.38
N ASP A 49 -5.45 1.89 -6.88
CA ASP A 49 -6.11 0.75 -7.56
C ASP A 49 -5.23 -0.31 -8.25
N ARG A 50 -3.88 -0.24 -8.17
CA ARG A 50 -2.97 -1.15 -8.90
C ARG A 50 -1.87 -1.76 -8.04
N CYS A 51 -2.24 -2.27 -6.87
CA CYS A 51 -1.21 -2.66 -5.93
C CYS A 51 -0.37 -3.87 -6.29
N ASN A 52 -0.87 -4.80 -7.11
CA ASN A 52 -0.06 -5.93 -7.54
C ASN A 52 0.92 -5.54 -8.65
N GLU A 53 0.43 -4.84 -9.68
CA GLU A 53 1.25 -4.28 -10.77
C GLU A 53 2.35 -3.36 -10.22
N TRP A 54 2.06 -2.59 -9.17
CA TRP A 54 3.06 -1.72 -8.56
C TRP A 54 4.26 -2.49 -8.01
N TYR A 55 4.07 -3.63 -7.33
CA TYR A 55 5.19 -4.42 -6.82
C TYR A 55 5.98 -5.12 -7.93
N GLU A 56 5.30 -5.54 -9.00
CA GLU A 56 5.95 -6.14 -10.18
C GLU A 56 6.98 -5.19 -10.82
N GLU A 57 6.72 -3.88 -10.77
CA GLU A 57 7.67 -2.86 -11.26
C GLU A 57 8.61 -2.34 -10.16
N ALA A 58 8.09 -2.08 -8.97
CA ALA A 58 8.82 -1.41 -7.90
C ALA A 58 9.91 -2.30 -7.29
N ILE A 59 9.69 -3.62 -7.17
CA ILE A 59 10.67 -4.54 -6.58
C ILE A 59 11.93 -4.62 -7.46
N PRO A 60 11.86 -4.96 -8.76
CA PRO A 60 13.05 -5.01 -9.60
C PRO A 60 13.80 -3.67 -9.67
N LEU A 61 13.06 -2.56 -9.69
CA LEU A 61 13.63 -1.22 -9.66
C LEU A 61 14.39 -0.94 -8.34
N ALA A 62 13.83 -1.34 -7.21
CA ALA A 62 14.46 -1.21 -5.91
C ALA A 62 15.74 -2.06 -5.82
N GLU A 63 15.72 -3.30 -6.29
CA GLU A 63 16.88 -4.21 -6.33
C GLU A 63 18.02 -3.63 -7.18
N HIS A 64 17.69 -3.10 -8.36
CA HIS A 64 18.67 -2.45 -9.23
C HIS A 64 19.31 -1.24 -8.56
N ARG A 65 18.50 -0.36 -7.96
CA ARG A 65 18.98 0.83 -7.24
C ARG A 65 19.84 0.46 -6.04
N TYR A 66 19.46 -0.57 -5.28
CA TYR A 66 20.24 -1.01 -4.13
C TYR A 66 21.58 -1.60 -4.55
N THR A 67 21.62 -2.38 -5.64
CA THR A 67 22.87 -2.91 -6.19
C THR A 67 23.81 -1.80 -6.65
N ALA A 68 23.28 -0.77 -7.33
CA ALA A 68 24.07 0.39 -7.73
C ALA A 68 24.59 1.19 -6.52
N TYR A 69 23.73 1.37 -5.50
CA TYR A 69 24.11 2.01 -4.25
C TYR A 69 25.28 1.29 -3.56
N LEU A 70 25.21 -0.03 -3.41
CA LEU A 70 26.28 -0.80 -2.74
C LEU A 70 27.63 -0.67 -3.44
N LYS A 71 27.63 -0.59 -4.78
CA LYS A 71 28.87 -0.37 -5.55
C LYS A 71 29.47 1.01 -5.26
N SER A 72 28.66 2.07 -5.36
CA SER A 72 29.10 3.44 -5.05
C SER A 72 29.60 3.55 -3.62
N ARG A 73 28.89 2.94 -2.66
CA ARG A 73 29.29 2.99 -1.25
C ARG A 73 30.57 2.25 -0.94
N ALA A 74 30.79 1.09 -1.55
CA ALA A 74 32.04 0.35 -1.36
C ALA A 74 33.25 1.14 -1.91
N GLU A 75 33.08 1.86 -3.02
CA GLU A 75 34.11 2.72 -3.59
C GLU A 75 34.39 3.97 -2.73
N GLU A 76 33.38 4.51 -2.04
CA GLU A 76 33.54 5.63 -1.11
C GLU A 76 34.26 5.23 0.20
N GLU A 77 34.08 4.00 0.68
CA GLU A 77 34.71 3.50 1.92
C GLU A 77 36.15 2.99 1.71
N ASP A 78 36.51 2.57 0.49
CA ASP A 78 37.87 2.21 0.09
C ASP A 78 38.50 3.33 -0.76
N PRO A 79 38.93 4.45 -0.15
CA PRO A 79 39.68 5.47 -0.87
C PRO A 79 41.05 4.89 -1.21
N ARG A 80 41.17 4.37 -2.44
CA ARG A 80 42.46 3.98 -3.03
C ARG A 80 43.56 5.02 -2.81
#